data_AF-A0A2V7TY73-F1
#
_entry.id   AF-A0A2V7TY73-F1
#
_cell.length_a   1.000
_cell.length_b   1.000
_cell.length_c   1.000
_cell.angle_alpha   90.00
_cell.angle_beta   90.00
_cell.angle_gamma   90.00
#
_symmetry.space_group_name_H-M   'P 1'
#
loop_
_entity.id
_entity.type
_entity.pdbx_description
1 polymer ?
#
loop_
_entity_poly.entity_id
_entity_poly.type
_entity_poly.pdbx_seq_one_letter_code
_entity_poly.pdbx_strand_id
1 'polypeptide(L)'
;MKPRATLAPQELEIMKVVWARRSATVRDVYEELRARRRIAYTTVMTMMNILERKGHLRKRAEGRSFVYQPARPKRQVVGAMVREFLDRVFGGAAEPLLVQLVQDRRLTGRDLADLARRIRKAR
;
A
#
# COMPACT_ATOMS: atom_id res chain seq x y z
N MET A 1 -5.96 -13.27 14.02
CA MET A 1 -6.19 -13.50 12.58
C MET A 1 -4.99 -12.95 11.79
N LYS A 2 -4.32 -13.74 10.93
CA LYS A 2 -3.22 -13.23 10.09
C LYS A 2 -3.80 -12.22 9.08
N PRO A 3 -3.23 -11.01 8.91
CA PRO A 3 -3.70 -10.07 7.91
C PRO A 3 -3.68 -10.73 6.53
N ARG A 4 -4.80 -10.68 5.79
CA ARG A 4 -4.77 -10.92 4.36
C ARG A 4 -3.83 -9.87 3.75
N ALA A 5 -2.80 -10.33 3.03
CA ALA A 5 -1.76 -9.45 2.53
C ALA A 5 -2.28 -8.51 1.43
N THR A 6 -3.27 -8.95 0.64
CA THR A 6 -3.95 -8.09 -0.33
C THR A 6 -4.82 -7.02 0.33
N LEU A 7 -4.41 -5.75 0.13
CA LEU A 7 -5.25 -4.57 0.28
C LEU A 7 -6.13 -4.41 -0.96
N ALA A 8 -7.43 -4.19 -0.78
CA ALA A 8 -8.30 -3.78 -1.87
C ALA A 8 -7.89 -2.39 -2.41
N PRO A 9 -8.25 -2.00 -3.65
CA PRO A 9 -7.83 -0.72 -4.23
C PRO A 9 -8.12 0.49 -3.34
N GLN A 10 -9.32 0.55 -2.77
CA GLN A 10 -9.76 1.63 -1.88
C GLN A 10 -9.03 1.61 -0.53
N GLU A 11 -8.69 0.43 -0.02
CA GLU A 11 -7.89 0.27 1.20
C GLU A 11 -6.44 0.73 0.96
N LEU A 12 -5.89 0.43 -0.22
CA LEU A 12 -4.56 0.87 -0.61
C LEU A 12 -4.49 2.40 -0.78
N GLU A 13 -5.54 3.03 -1.32
CA GLU A 13 -5.65 4.51 -1.36
C GLU A 13 -5.51 5.11 0.04
N ILE A 14 -6.25 4.60 1.02
CA ILE A 14 -6.18 5.06 2.41
C ILE A 14 -4.78 4.82 2.99
N MET A 15 -4.21 3.62 2.81
CA MET A 15 -2.87 3.31 3.30
C MET A 15 -1.80 4.22 2.71
N LYS A 16 -1.93 4.65 1.44
CA LYS A 16 -1.02 5.63 0.83
C LYS A 16 -1.04 6.96 1.58
N VAL A 17 -2.22 7.45 1.97
CA VAL A 17 -2.36 8.67 2.76
C VAL A 17 -1.74 8.50 4.14
N VAL A 18 -2.05 7.41 4.85
CA VAL A 18 -1.51 7.17 6.19
C VAL A 18 0.01 6.97 6.18
N TRP A 19 0.57 6.28 5.18
CA TRP A 19 2.03 6.16 5.03
C TRP A 19 2.71 7.49 4.75
N ALA A 20 2.10 8.36 3.94
CA ALA A 20 2.65 9.68 3.65
C ALA A 20 2.66 10.57 4.90
N ARG A 21 1.58 10.54 5.69
CA ARG A 21 1.44 11.35 6.91
C ARG A 21 2.08 10.75 8.16
N ARG A 22 2.44 9.46 8.13
CA ARG A 22 2.87 8.63 9.28
C ARG A 22 1.81 8.42 10.38
N SER A 23 0.90 9.36 10.55
CA SER A 23 -0.30 9.28 11.38
C SER A 23 -1.43 10.11 10.76
N ALA A 24 -2.67 9.66 10.85
CA ALA A 24 -3.82 10.39 10.30
C ALA A 24 -5.11 10.08 11.05
N THR A 25 -5.98 11.08 11.19
CA THR A 25 -7.38 10.91 11.59
C THR A 25 -8.25 10.52 10.40
N VAL A 26 -9.50 10.12 10.65
CA VAL A 26 -10.49 9.91 9.59
C VAL A 26 -10.71 11.17 8.76
N ARG A 27 -10.71 12.36 9.40
CA ARG A 27 -10.85 13.64 8.73
C ARG A 27 -9.67 13.92 7.80
N ASP A 28 -8.43 13.69 8.24
CA ASP A 28 -7.25 13.87 7.39
C ASP A 28 -7.34 13.06 6.08
N VAL A 29 -7.71 11.78 6.21
CA VAL A 29 -7.84 10.88 5.05
C VAL A 29 -9.03 11.29 4.18
N TYR A 30 -10.14 11.68 4.79
CA TYR A 30 -11.32 12.14 4.06
C TYR A 30 -11.04 13.37 3.21
N GLU A 31 -10.37 14.38 3.77
CA GLU A 31 -10.00 15.62 3.06
C GLU A 31 -9.08 15.35 1.86
N GLU A 32 -8.09 14.47 2.03
CA GLU A 32 -7.18 14.08 0.95
C GLU A 32 -7.90 13.32 -0.19
N LEU A 33 -8.83 12.42 0.15
CA LEU A 33 -9.55 11.63 -0.85
C LEU A 33 -10.65 12.43 -1.56
N ARG A 34 -11.38 13.31 -0.84
CA ARG A 34 -12.45 14.12 -1.43
C ARG A 34 -11.94 15.15 -2.44
N ALA A 35 -10.68 15.57 -2.32
CA ALA A 35 -10.03 16.43 -3.29
C ALA A 35 -9.92 15.81 -4.70
N ARG A 36 -10.04 14.47 -4.81
CA ARG A 36 -9.87 13.73 -6.07
C ARG A 36 -11.16 13.09 -6.58
N ARG A 37 -12.10 12.78 -5.69
CA ARG A 37 -13.39 12.14 -6.05
C ARG A 37 -14.44 12.32 -4.97
N ARG A 38 -15.73 12.17 -5.32
CA ARG A 38 -16.81 12.11 -4.34
C ARG A 38 -16.70 10.85 -3.48
N ILE A 39 -16.67 11.03 -2.16
CA ILE A 39 -16.68 9.94 -1.17
C ILE A 39 -17.39 10.41 0.10
N ALA A 40 -18.11 9.53 0.78
CA ALA A 40 -18.73 9.84 2.06
C ALA A 40 -17.73 9.68 3.22
N TYR A 41 -17.82 10.53 4.23
CA TYR A 41 -16.98 10.45 5.43
C TYR A 41 -17.08 9.08 6.12
N THR A 42 -18.30 8.55 6.23
CA THR A 42 -18.57 7.23 6.82
C THR A 42 -17.92 6.09 6.04
N THR A 43 -17.79 6.20 4.72
CA THR A 43 -17.05 5.23 3.90
C THR A 43 -15.58 5.19 4.30
N VAL A 44 -14.94 6.35 4.45
CA VAL A 44 -13.54 6.46 4.90
C VAL A 44 -13.40 5.88 6.31
N MET A 45 -14.29 6.25 7.23
CA MET A 45 -14.32 5.73 8.59
C MET A 45 -14.41 4.20 8.62
N THR A 46 -15.35 3.62 7.86
CA THR A 46 -15.54 2.17 7.77
C THR A 46 -14.29 1.49 7.23
N MET A 47 -13.67 2.01 6.16
CA MET A 47 -12.46 1.44 5.59
C MET A 47 -11.26 1.53 6.54
N MET A 48 -11.10 2.62 7.28
CA MET A 48 -10.05 2.75 8.29
C MET A 48 -10.24 1.75 9.44
N ASN A 49 -11.48 1.51 9.86
CA ASN A 49 -11.78 0.47 10.85
C ASN A 49 -11.53 -0.95 10.29
N ILE A 50 -11.85 -1.20 9.01
CA ILE A 50 -11.53 -2.48 8.36
C ILE A 50 -10.01 -2.70 8.32
N LEU A 51 -9.23 -1.68 7.96
CA LEU A 51 -7.77 -1.72 7.93
C LEU A 51 -7.17 -1.97 9.31
N GLU A 52 -7.75 -1.38 10.36
CA GLU A 52 -7.37 -1.62 11.74
C GLU A 52 -7.67 -3.07 12.17
N ARG A 53 -8.89 -3.56 11.92
CA ARG A 53 -9.27 -4.96 12.17
C ARG A 53 -8.41 -5.96 11.38
N LYS A 54 -8.01 -5.61 10.15
CA LYS A 54 -7.08 -6.40 9.34
C LYS A 54 -5.63 -6.32 9.84
N GLY A 55 -5.31 -5.46 10.81
CA GLY A 55 -3.98 -5.31 11.39
C GLY A 55 -2.99 -4.51 10.52
N HIS A 56 -3.51 -3.70 9.59
CA HIS A 56 -2.71 -2.78 8.77
C HIS A 56 -2.56 -1.41 9.42
N LEU A 57 -3.53 -1.01 10.24
CA LEU A 57 -3.50 0.21 11.05
C LEU A 57 -3.58 -0.11 12.55
N ARG A 58 -3.01 0.77 13.37
CA ARG A 58 -3.24 0.83 14.81
C ARG A 58 -4.03 2.09 15.11
N LYS A 59 -5.02 2.00 16.00
CA LYS A 59 -5.88 3.11 16.42
C LYS A 59 -5.54 3.50 17.85
N ARG A 60 -5.38 4.80 18.09
CA ARG A 60 -5.19 5.39 19.43
C ARG A 60 -6.20 6.51 19.63
N ALA A 61 -6.78 6.58 20.83
CA ALA A 61 -7.61 7.71 21.22
C ALA A 61 -6.74 8.93 21.53
N GLU A 62 -7.12 10.08 20.99
CA GLU A 62 -6.49 11.37 21.27
C GLU A 62 -7.58 12.43 21.48
N GLY A 63 -7.85 12.72 22.75
CA GLY A 63 -8.99 13.53 23.17
C GLY A 63 -10.32 12.93 22.71
N ARG A 64 -11.09 13.71 21.92
CA ARG A 64 -12.37 13.29 21.32
C ARG A 64 -12.23 12.64 19.95
N SER A 65 -10.99 12.42 19.48
CA SER A 65 -10.69 11.93 18.14
C SER A 65 -9.91 10.62 18.18
N PHE A 66 -9.86 9.94 17.03
CA PHE A 66 -9.03 8.76 16.85
C PHE A 66 -7.95 9.04 15.80
N VAL A 67 -6.71 8.72 16.17
CA VAL A 67 -5.56 8.78 15.27
C VAL A 67 -5.15 7.37 14.89
N TYR A 68 -4.89 7.18 13.60
CA TYR A 68 -4.48 5.93 13.01
C TYR A 68 -3.03 6.02 12.53
N GLN A 69 -2.27 4.95 12.76
CA GLN A 69 -0.86 4.83 12.36
C GLN A 69 -0.64 3.49 11.64
N PRO A 70 0.35 3.37 10.73
CA PRO A 70 0.70 2.09 10.12
C PRO A 70 1.09 1.07 11.20
N ALA A 71 0.43 -0.08 11.21
CA ALA A 71 0.77 -1.18 12.12
C ALA A 71 2.05 -1.91 11.71
N ARG A 72 2.43 -1.80 10.43
CA ARG A 72 3.57 -2.45 9.78
C ARG A 72 4.27 -1.48 8.83
N PRO A 73 5.59 -1.63 8.61
CA PRO A 73 6.32 -0.82 7.65
C PRO A 73 5.76 -0.96 6.23
N LYS A 74 5.68 0.14 5.48
CA LYS A 74 5.24 0.15 4.06
C LYS A 74 5.94 -0.91 3.22
N ARG A 75 7.26 -1.05 3.38
CA ARG A 75 8.07 -2.04 2.65
C ARG A 75 7.59 -3.48 2.88
N GLN A 76 7.19 -3.80 4.11
CA GLN A 76 6.73 -5.15 4.45
C GLN A 76 5.36 -5.46 3.83
N VAL A 77 4.43 -4.51 3.89
CA VAL A 77 3.09 -4.65 3.31
C VAL A 77 3.16 -4.73 1.79
N VAL A 78 3.86 -3.79 1.16
CA VAL A 78 4.06 -3.79 -0.31
C VAL A 78 4.78 -5.06 -0.76
N GLY A 79 5.83 -5.50 -0.06
CA GLY A 79 6.53 -6.73 -0.39
C GLY A 79 5.64 -7.98 -0.28
N ALA A 80 4.73 -8.02 0.70
CA ALA A 80 3.75 -9.11 0.81
C ALA A 80 2.73 -9.08 -0.33
N MET A 81 2.23 -7.90 -0.71
CA MET A 81 1.33 -7.75 -1.86
C MET A 81 2.00 -8.18 -3.18
N VAL A 82 3.27 -7.81 -3.39
CA VAL A 82 4.03 -8.21 -4.58
C VAL A 82 4.21 -9.73 -4.62
N ARG A 83 4.58 -10.37 -3.51
CA ARG A 83 4.69 -11.84 -3.45
C ARG A 83 3.37 -12.52 -3.76
N GLU A 84 2.28 -12.11 -3.12
CA GLU A 84 0.95 -12.69 -3.38
C GLU A 84 0.52 -12.51 -4.84
N PHE A 85 0.83 -11.36 -5.45
CA PHE A 85 0.58 -11.13 -6.87
C PHE A 85 1.42 -12.03 -7.77
N LEU A 86 2.73 -12.17 -7.50
CA LEU A 86 3.62 -13.06 -8.23
C LEU A 86 3.16 -14.52 -8.13
N ASP A 87 2.80 -14.97 -6.92
CA ASP A 87 2.30 -16.33 -6.69
C ASP A 87 1.01 -16.57 -7.48
N ARG A 88 0.09 -15.62 -7.49
CA ARG A 88 -1.22 -15.76 -8.14
C ARG A 88 -1.20 -15.64 -9.66
N VAL A 89 -0.31 -14.81 -10.22
CA VAL A 89 -0.33 -14.47 -11.66
C VAL A 89 0.82 -15.13 -12.42
N PHE A 90 1.96 -15.35 -11.78
CA PHE A 90 3.20 -15.83 -12.42
C PHE A 90 3.78 -17.08 -11.73
N GLY A 91 3.00 -17.77 -10.90
CA GLY A 91 3.45 -18.98 -10.20
C GLY A 91 4.65 -18.77 -9.28
N GLY A 92 4.84 -17.54 -8.77
CA GLY A 92 5.94 -17.17 -7.87
C GLY A 92 7.22 -16.73 -8.59
N ALA A 93 7.28 -16.84 -9.92
CA ALA A 93 8.43 -16.41 -10.70
C ALA A 93 8.39 -14.88 -10.97
N ALA A 94 9.47 -14.18 -10.63
CA ALA A 94 9.59 -12.74 -10.87
C ALA A 94 10.02 -12.38 -12.30
N GLU A 95 10.67 -13.31 -13.02
CA GLU A 95 11.21 -13.08 -14.36
C GLU A 95 10.11 -12.72 -15.40
N PRO A 96 8.97 -13.44 -15.49
CA PRO A 96 7.94 -13.08 -16.48
C PRO A 96 7.36 -11.67 -16.27
N LEU A 97 7.24 -11.23 -15.02
CA LEU A 97 6.82 -9.85 -14.70
C LEU A 97 7.83 -8.82 -15.23
N LEU A 98 9.13 -9.08 -15.08
CA LEU A 98 10.18 -8.18 -15.57
C LEU A 98 10.17 -8.09 -17.09
N VAL A 99 10.02 -9.23 -17.78
CA VAL A 99 9.89 -9.27 -19.24
C VAL A 99 8.70 -8.43 -19.71
N GLN A 100 7.53 -8.61 -19.08
CA GLN A 100 6.33 -7.82 -19.40
C GLN A 100 6.54 -6.32 -19.20
N LEU A 101 7.19 -5.89 -18.11
CA LEU A 101 7.45 -4.47 -17.83
C LEU A 101 8.40 -3.83 -18.86
N VAL A 102 9.36 -4.60 -19.39
CA VAL A 102 10.26 -4.14 -20.46
C VAL A 102 9.50 -4.06 -21.79
N GLN A 103 8.69 -5.07 -22.12
CA GLN A 103 7.88 -5.10 -23.34
C GLN A 103 6.87 -3.94 -23.41
N ASP A 104 6.21 -3.62 -22.28
CA ASP A 104 5.24 -2.52 -22.16
C ASP A 104 5.89 -1.12 -22.13
N ARG A 105 7.21 -1.02 -22.39
CA ARG A 105 8.02 0.22 -22.29
C ARG A 105 7.88 0.96 -20.96
N ARG A 106 7.53 0.24 -19.88
CA ARG A 106 7.50 0.81 -18.52
C ARG A 106 8.88 0.91 -17.88
N LEU A 107 9.89 0.31 -18.52
CA LEU A 107 11.30 0.39 -18.14
C LEU A 107 12.13 0.81 -19.36
N THR A 108 12.93 1.86 -19.19
CA THR A 108 13.94 2.28 -20.16
C THR A 108 15.25 1.50 -19.96
N GLY A 109 16.17 1.57 -20.92
CA GLY A 109 17.52 1.01 -20.75
C GLY A 109 18.26 1.60 -19.54
N ARG A 110 17.97 2.87 -19.20
CA ARG A 110 18.49 3.52 -17.97
C ARG A 110 17.90 2.90 -16.70
N ASP A 111 16.59 2.66 -16.68
CA ASP A 111 15.92 2.04 -15.52
C ASP A 111 16.45 0.62 -15.26
N LEU A 112 16.73 -0.14 -16.32
CA LEU A 112 17.34 -1.47 -16.22
C LEU A 112 18.76 -1.42 -15.67
N ALA A 113 19.58 -0.47 -16.15
CA ALA A 113 20.93 -0.28 -15.63
C ALA A 113 20.92 0.12 -14.15
N ASP A 114 20.01 1.02 -13.76
CA ASP A 114 19.81 1.41 -12.36
C ASP A 114 19.32 0.27 -11.48
N LEU A 115 18.37 -0.53 -11.97
CA LEU A 115 17.89 -1.71 -11.28
C LEU A 115 19.02 -2.73 -11.06
N ALA A 116 19.81 -3.02 -12.10
CA ALA A 116 20.95 -3.93 -12.00
C ALA A 116 21.99 -3.44 -10.97
N ARG A 117 22.28 -2.13 -10.93
CA ARG A 117 23.15 -1.53 -9.91
C ARG A 117 22.59 -1.72 -8.50
N ARG A 118 21.28 -1.51 -8.30
CA ARG A 118 20.64 -1.63 -6.99
C ARG A 118 20.57 -3.08 -6.50
N ILE A 119 20.36 -4.04 -7.41
CA ILE A 119 20.37 -5.48 -7.08
C ILE A 119 21.76 -5.92 -6.62
N ARG A 120 22.83 -5.50 -7.31
CA ARG A 120 24.21 -5.83 -6.90
C ARG A 120 24.59 -5.27 -5.52
N LYS A 121 24.04 -4.13 -5.12
CA LYS A 121 24.27 -3.53 -3.79
C LYS A 121 23.43 -4.15 -2.67
N ALA A 122 22.37 -4.88 -3.02
CA ALA A 122 21.45 -5.49 -2.07
C ALA A 122 21.75 -6.98 -1.81
N ARG A 123 22.65 -7.57 -2.61
CA ARG A 123 23.37 -8.82 -2.32
C ARG A 123 24.66 -8.49 -1.59
#